data_AF-A0A928MS38-F1
#
_entry.id   AF-A0A928MS38-F1
#
_cell.length_a   1.000
_cell.length_b   1.000
_cell.length_c   1.000
_cell.angle_alpha   90.00
_cell.angle_beta   90.00
_cell.angle_gamma   90.00
#
_symmetry.space_group_name_H-M   'P 1'
#
loop_
_entity.id
_entity.type
_entity.pdbx_description
1 polymer ?
#
loop_
_entity_poly.entity_id
_entity_poly.type
_entity_poly.pdbx_seq_one_letter_code
_entity_poly.pdbx_strand_id
1 'polypeptide(L)' 'MSWGPCFFYYHCPRCGRKFKYATDLIPDFGARFGLCPCCGVEGVLEKEGARTPDDLEYEEIEEIL' A
#
# COMPACT_ATOMS: atom_id res chain seq x y z
N MET A 1 3.99 -5.05 23.37
CA MET A 1 3.65 -5.83 22.18
C MET A 1 4.23 -5.08 20.99
N SER A 2 5.38 -5.48 20.48
CA SER A 2 5.90 -4.94 19.21
C SER A 2 5.09 -5.60 18.10
N TRP A 3 3.92 -5.03 17.79
CA TRP A 3 3.24 -5.35 16.55
C TRP A 3 4.25 -5.00 15.45
N GLY A 4 4.70 -6.01 14.70
CA GLY A 4 5.57 -5.76 13.54
C GLY A 4 4.90 -4.79 12.56
N PRO A 5 5.64 -4.26 11.58
CA PRO A 5 5.08 -3.31 10.62
C PRO A 5 3.82 -3.91 9.98
N CYS A 6 2.72 -3.16 10.09
CA CYS A 6 1.46 -3.49 9.43
C CYS A 6 1.47 -2.86 8.04
N PHE A 7 0.88 -3.56 7.09
CA PHE A 7 0.77 -3.13 5.71
C PHE A 7 -0.68 -3.14 5.26
N PHE A 8 -1.03 -2.15 4.45
CA PHE A 8 -2.26 -2.13 3.67
C PHE A 8 -1.94 -2.50 2.24
N TYR A 9 -2.64 -3.49 1.70
CA TYR A 9 -2.44 -4.02 0.37
C TYR A 9 -3.59 -3.59 -0.52
N TYR A 10 -3.26 -3.01 -1.66
CA TYR A 10 -4.21 -2.42 -2.60
C TYR A 10 -3.96 -2.94 -4.02
N HIS A 11 -5.02 -2.94 -4.82
CA HIS A 11 -4.91 -3.03 -6.27
C HIS A 11 -5.46 -1.77 -6.94
N CYS A 12 -4.79 -1.30 -8.00
CA CYS A 12 -5.26 -0.19 -8.80
C CYS A 12 -6.33 -0.69 -9.79
N PRO A 13 -7.58 -0.19 -9.74
CA PRO A 13 -8.62 -0.59 -10.70
C PRO A 13 -8.35 -0.07 -12.13
N ARG A 14 -7.43 0.90 -12.29
CA ARG A 14 -7.11 1.53 -13.58
C ARG A 14 -5.96 0.85 -14.32
N CYS A 15 -4.87 0.53 -13.64
CA CYS A 15 -3.69 -0.08 -14.25
C CYS A 15 -3.46 -1.54 -13.82
N GLY A 16 -4.25 -2.08 -12.89
CA GLY A 16 -4.14 -3.46 -12.41
C GLY A 16 -2.92 -3.73 -11.52
N ARG A 17 -2.13 -2.71 -11.18
CA ARG A 17 -0.96 -2.87 -10.31
C ARG A 17 -1.38 -3.16 -8.88
N LYS A 18 -0.68 -4.11 -8.26
CA LYS A 18 -0.74 -4.42 -6.84
C LYS A 18 0.34 -3.64 -6.11
N PHE A 19 -0.04 -2.88 -5.09
CA PHE A 19 0.87 -2.07 -4.30
C PHE A 19 0.50 -2.13 -2.82
N LYS A 20 1.45 -1.83 -1.95
CA LYS A 20 1.24 -1.85 -0.51
C LYS A 20 1.88 -0.65 0.17
N TYR A 21 1.28 -0.27 1.28
CA TYR A 21 1.71 0.83 2.13
C TYR A 21 1.95 0.34 3.55
N ALA A 22 3.10 0.68 4.13
CA ALA A 22 3.30 0.53 5.56
C ALA A 22 2.38 1.51 6.31
N THR A 23 1.76 1.06 7.39
CA THR A 23 0.91 1.92 8.24
C THR A 23 1.66 3.10 8.82
N ASP A 24 2.98 2.95 9.00
CA ASP A 24 3.86 4.00 9.50
C ASP A 24 4.01 5.19 8.53
N LEU A 25 3.63 5.01 7.25
CA LEU A 25 3.69 6.04 6.21
C LEU A 25 2.39 6.84 6.06
N ILE A 26 1.34 6.53 6.83
CA ILE A 26 0.10 7.32 6.86
C ILE A 26 0.37 8.83 7.10
N PRO A 27 1.21 9.26 8.07
CA PRO A 27 1.49 10.68 8.27
C PRO A 27 2.25 11.33 7.10
N ASP A 28 3.15 10.61 6.42
CA ASP A 28 3.92 11.13 5.29
C ASP A 28 3.07 11.28 4.04
N PHE A 29 2.22 10.29 3.77
CA PHE A 29 1.38 10.26 2.57
C PHE A 29 0.08 11.07 2.75
N GLY A 30 -0.45 11.12 3.97
CA GLY A 30 -1.69 11.83 4.30
C GLY A 30 -2.83 11.46 3.34
N ALA A 31 -3.36 12.45 2.63
CA ALA A 31 -4.45 12.26 1.66
C ALA A 31 -4.07 11.43 0.41
N ARG A 32 -2.77 11.18 0.19
CA ARG A 32 -2.28 10.33 -0.90
C ARG A 32 -2.16 8.86 -0.51
N PHE A 33 -2.39 8.53 0.77
CA PHE A 33 -2.32 7.16 1.25
C PHE A 33 -3.37 6.29 0.55
N GLY A 34 -2.95 5.13 0.02
CA GLY A 34 -3.83 4.25 -0.75
C GLY A 34 -4.09 4.71 -2.20
N LEU A 35 -3.50 5.82 -2.66
CA LEU A 35 -3.54 6.18 -4.08
C LEU A 35 -2.50 5.38 -4.88
N CYS A 36 -2.86 4.96 -6.08
CA CYS A 36 -1.92 4.32 -6.98
C CYS A 36 -0.79 5.31 -7.36
N PRO A 37 0.50 4.96 -7.19
CA PRO A 37 1.62 5.87 -7.47
C PRO A 37 1.73 6.25 -8.94
N CYS A 38 1.27 5.40 -9.87
CA CYS A 38 1.29 5.71 -11.30
C CYS A 38 0.03 6.45 -11.78
N CYS A 39 -1.14 6.12 -11.23
CA CYS A 39 -2.41 6.61 -11.76
C CYS A 39 -2.99 7.79 -10.97
N GLY A 40 -2.58 7.97 -9.71
CA GLY A 40 -3.14 8.94 -8.78
C GLY A 40 -4.60 8.67 -8.39
N VAL A 41 -5.13 7.48 -8.70
CA VAL A 41 -6.49 7.07 -8.36
C VAL A 41 -6.49 6.23 -7.08
N GLU A 42 -7.60 6.25 -6.35
CA GLU A 42 -7.77 5.43 -5.16
C GLU A 42 -7.65 3.94 -5.50
N GLY A 43 -6.74 3.26 -4.81
CA GLY A 43 -6.61 1.81 -4.86
C GLY A 43 -7.73 1.15 -4.10
N VAL A 44 -8.16 0.00 -4.59
CA VAL A 44 -9.12 -0.85 -3.88
C VAL A 44 -8.35 -1.67 -2.86
N LEU A 45 -8.71 -1.53 -1.58
CA LEU A 45 -8.11 -2.28 -0.49
C LEU A 45 -8.45 -3.77 -0.63
N GLU A 46 -7.43 -4.62 -0.66
CA GLU A 46 -7.59 -6.08 -0.72
C GLU A 46 -7.45 -6.71 0.67
N LYS A 47 -6.47 -6.27 1.45
CA LYS A 47 -6.21 -6.79 2.80
C LYS A 47 -5.33 -5.83 3.61
N GLU A 48 -5.34 -6.03 4.92
CA GLU A 48 -4.47 -5.34 5.87
C GLU A 48 -3.85 -6.35 6.84
N GLY A 49 -2.62 -6.10 7.28
CA GLY A 49 -1.98 -6.93 8.31
C GLY A 49 -0.46 -7.02 8.20
N ALA A 50 0.12 -7.97 8.92
CA ALA A 50 1.55 -8.24 8.88
C ALA A 50 1.97 -8.79 7.51
N ARG A 51 3.29 -8.73 7.25
CA ARG A 51 3.89 -9.27 6.03
C ARG A 51 3.55 -10.75 5.84
N THR A 52 2.92 -11.07 4.71
CA THR A 52 2.58 -12.44 4.30
C THR A 52 3.48 -12.90 3.15
N PRO A 53 3.56 -14.20 2.82
CA PRO A 53 4.43 -14.68 1.73
C PRO A 53 4.04 -14.14 0.33
N ASP A 54 2.78 -13.77 0.11
CA ASP A 54 2.30 -13.15 -1.15
C ASP A 54 2.66 -11.65 -1.25
N ASP A 55 3.31 -11.10 -0.23
CA ASP A 55 3.81 -9.72 -0.21
C ASP A 55 4.74 -9.39 -1.39
N LEU A 56 5.45 -10.38 -1.91
CA LEU A 56 6.33 -10.24 -3.08
C LEU A 56 5.58 -9.85 -4.37
N GLU A 57 4.26 -10.05 -4.42
CA GLU A 57 3.43 -9.63 -5.55
C GLU A 57 3.06 -8.13 -5.50
N TYR A 58 3.27 -7.47 -4.37
CA TYR A 58 2.87 -6.08 -4.15
C TYR A 58 4.10 -5.17 -4.09
N GLU A 59 4.06 -4.11 -4.89
CA GLU A 59 5.10 -3.07 -4.85
C GLU A 59 4.99 -2.27 -3.55
N GLU A 60 6.05 -2.25 -2.74
CA GLU A 60 6.11 -1.45 -1.53
C GLU A 60 6.33 0.02 -1.91
N ILE A 61 5.38 0.87 -1.55
CA ILE A 61 5.46 2.30 -1.85
C ILE A 61 5.90 3.03 -0.59
N GLU A 62 7.20 3.37 -0.57
CA GLU A 62 7.83 4.11 0.51
C GLU A 62 7.88 5.63 0.22
N GLU A 63 7.91 6.02 -1.05
CA GLU A 63 7.95 7.42 -1.50
C GLU A 63 7.13 7.59 -2.79
N ILE A 64 6.50 8.76 -3.00
CA ILE A 64 5.81 9.06 -4.27
C ILE A 64 6.68 9.97 -5.13
N LEU A 65 7.07 9.48 -6.31
CA LEU A 65 7.75 10.25 -7.35
C LEU A 65 6.84 11.32 -7.98
#